data_AF-A0A2W2BW23-F1
#
_entry.id   AF-A0A2W2BW23-F1
#
_cell.length_a   1.000
_cell.length_b   1.000
_cell.length_c   1.000
_cell.angle_alpha   90.00
_cell.angle_beta   90.00
_cell.angle_gamma   90.00
#
_symmetry.space_group_name_H-M   'P 1'
#
loop_
_entity.id
_entity.type
_entity.pdbx_description
1 polymer ?
#
loop_
_entity_poly.entity_id
_entity_poly.type
_entity_poly.pdbx_seq_one_letter_code
_entity_poly.pdbx_strand_id
1 'polypeptide(L)'
;MTGEDFPAPAADAQSHVERAPAPALRDLASSIWVQQIGRDAEPYPHRRIPNGAVDLVCRVGSAPQVVGPLTDPLVETLQPGTTVVGVRLVPGAFPALAGRPASEVAGLVVDAEDLWGRSAAALGEAVGTAASPREALAAMQRHVHERAGAGRPHDPLVHEAVRGLLPWRSAGVTSLSTSLGISETQLRRRFRTAVGLAPKALHRMLRFQRFLALAQKAIGQGRAPTGDSLAALALRVGYADQSHLTRECVRLTGVSPRVFLAETQRTCACGHDHSASFMPVLRAETAV
;
A
#
# COMPACT_ATOMS: atom_id res chain seq x y z
N MET A 1 -20.88 17.92 -13.96
CA MET A 1 -19.66 17.28 -13.43
C MET A 1 -19.80 15.79 -13.71
N THR A 2 -19.19 15.31 -14.79
CA THR A 2 -19.20 13.89 -15.18
C THR A 2 -18.57 13.07 -14.06
N GLY A 3 -19.41 12.30 -13.37
CA GLY A 3 -19.04 11.55 -12.17
C GLY A 3 -18.21 10.31 -12.45
N GLU A 4 -17.00 10.45 -12.96
CA GLU A 4 -16.00 9.38 -12.99
C GLU A 4 -14.96 9.59 -11.90
N ASP A 5 -15.00 8.78 -10.83
CA ASP A 5 -14.03 8.84 -9.71
C ASP A 5 -12.63 8.35 -10.11
N PHE A 6 -12.53 7.67 -11.26
CA PHE A 6 -11.34 7.03 -11.82
C PHE A 6 -11.30 7.25 -13.35
N PRO A 7 -10.91 8.45 -13.81
CA PRO A 7 -10.89 8.77 -15.24
C PRO A 7 -9.84 7.94 -15.97
N ALA A 8 -10.20 7.48 -17.18
CA ALA A 8 -9.26 6.79 -18.05
C ALA A 8 -8.08 7.72 -18.43
N PRO A 9 -6.84 7.21 -18.52
CA PRO A 9 -5.72 7.99 -19.01
C PRO A 9 -5.88 8.27 -20.51
N ALA A 10 -5.10 9.24 -21.02
CA ALA A 10 -4.89 9.38 -22.45
C ALA A 10 -4.32 8.08 -23.05
N ALA A 11 -4.50 7.88 -24.37
CA ALA A 11 -4.15 6.62 -25.03
C ALA A 11 -2.66 6.24 -24.88
N ASP A 12 -1.77 7.22 -24.85
CA ASP A 12 -0.31 7.11 -24.71
C ASP A 12 0.18 7.29 -23.26
N ALA A 13 -0.74 7.44 -22.29
CA ALA A 13 -0.43 7.74 -20.90
C ALA A 13 -0.85 6.60 -19.96
N GLN A 14 -0.58 6.78 -18.66
CA GLN A 14 -1.04 5.88 -17.61
C GLN A 14 -1.52 6.68 -16.40
N SER A 15 -2.43 6.10 -15.61
CA SER A 15 -2.98 6.74 -14.41
C SER A 15 -2.99 5.77 -13.23
N HIS A 16 -2.75 6.32 -12.03
CA HIS A 16 -2.90 5.62 -10.76
C HIS A 16 -3.71 6.52 -9.83
N VAL A 17 -4.84 6.03 -9.37
CA VAL A 17 -5.76 6.84 -8.56
C VAL A 17 -6.13 6.06 -7.32
N GLU A 18 -5.84 6.62 -6.15
CA GLU A 18 -6.22 6.08 -4.85
C GLU A 18 -7.35 6.88 -4.21
N ARG A 19 -8.26 6.17 -3.54
CA ARG A 19 -9.38 6.75 -2.79
C ARG A 19 -9.50 6.08 -1.43
N ALA A 20 -10.21 6.75 -0.52
CA ALA A 20 -10.65 6.11 0.70
C ALA A 20 -11.67 5.00 0.37
N PRO A 21 -11.66 3.86 1.08
CA PRO A 21 -12.69 2.84 0.90
C PRO A 21 -14.05 3.34 1.39
N ALA A 22 -15.10 2.58 1.06
CA ALA A 22 -16.43 2.78 1.63
C ALA A 22 -16.37 2.87 3.17
N PRO A 23 -17.22 3.69 3.83
CA PRO A 23 -17.16 3.90 5.28
C PRO A 23 -17.15 2.61 6.11
N ALA A 24 -17.92 1.61 5.71
CA ALA A 24 -18.01 0.30 6.37
C ALA A 24 -16.71 -0.53 6.31
N LEU A 25 -15.74 -0.14 5.49
CA LEU A 25 -14.47 -0.86 5.29
C LEU A 25 -13.26 -0.12 5.87
N ARG A 26 -13.43 1.06 6.47
CA ARG A 26 -12.30 1.89 6.92
C ARG A 26 -11.43 1.25 8.01
N ASP A 27 -11.97 0.29 8.76
CA ASP A 27 -11.23 -0.48 9.76
C ASP A 27 -10.48 -1.68 9.15
N LEU A 28 -10.82 -2.06 7.92
CA LEU A 28 -10.26 -3.23 7.21
C LEU A 28 -9.33 -2.83 6.09
N ALA A 29 -9.62 -1.72 5.40
CA ALA A 29 -8.90 -1.21 4.26
C ALA A 29 -8.42 0.23 4.50
N SER A 30 -7.18 0.50 4.11
CA SER A 30 -6.60 1.85 4.16
C SER A 30 -6.87 2.63 2.88
N SER A 31 -6.92 1.97 1.73
CA SER A 31 -7.25 2.59 0.45
C SER A 31 -7.83 1.58 -0.54
N ILE A 32 -8.52 2.12 -1.54
CA ILE A 32 -8.82 1.44 -2.80
C ILE A 32 -8.11 2.18 -3.91
N TRP A 33 -7.74 1.49 -4.98
CA TRP A 33 -6.99 2.11 -6.05
C TRP A 33 -7.26 1.47 -7.41
N VAL A 34 -7.03 2.25 -8.47
CA VAL A 34 -7.07 1.81 -9.86
C VAL A 34 -5.77 2.25 -10.54
N GLN A 35 -5.12 1.33 -11.23
CA GLN A 35 -4.03 1.59 -12.16
C GLN A 35 -4.50 1.27 -13.57
N GLN A 36 -4.35 2.20 -14.51
CA GLN A 36 -4.70 2.02 -15.91
C GLN A 36 -3.53 2.38 -16.80
N ILE A 37 -3.26 1.55 -17.80
CA ILE A 37 -2.28 1.80 -18.85
C ILE A 37 -3.04 2.07 -20.16
N GLY A 38 -2.76 3.20 -20.79
CA GLY A 38 -3.33 3.56 -22.09
C GLY A 38 -3.04 2.50 -23.16
N ARG A 39 -3.86 2.44 -24.20
CA ARG A 39 -3.78 1.41 -25.24
C ARG A 39 -2.55 1.55 -26.15
N ASP A 40 -2.07 2.78 -26.32
CA ASP A 40 -0.94 3.16 -27.16
C ASP A 40 0.28 3.56 -26.31
N ALA A 41 0.21 3.37 -24.99
CA ALA A 41 1.31 3.64 -24.08
C ALA A 41 2.43 2.60 -24.24
N GLU A 42 3.63 2.92 -23.77
CA GLU A 42 4.70 1.93 -23.61
C GLU A 42 4.41 0.96 -22.46
N PRO A 43 4.92 -0.29 -22.50
CA PRO A 43 4.84 -1.20 -21.36
C PRO A 43 5.37 -0.55 -20.08
N TYR A 44 4.55 -0.55 -19.03
CA TYR A 44 4.83 0.20 -17.80
C TYR A 44 5.49 -0.70 -16.74
N PRO A 45 6.74 -0.43 -16.32
CA PRO A 45 7.37 -1.13 -15.20
C PRO A 45 6.75 -0.64 -13.87
N HIS A 46 5.73 -1.35 -13.40
CA HIS A 46 5.04 -1.07 -12.16
C HIS A 46 5.84 -1.61 -10.97
N ARG A 47 6.45 -0.70 -10.21
CA ARG A 47 7.16 -1.01 -8.97
C ARG A 47 6.22 -0.93 -7.78
N ARG A 48 6.03 -2.04 -7.07
CA ARG A 48 5.23 -2.06 -5.84
C ARG A 48 6.02 -1.47 -4.69
N ILE A 49 5.45 -0.47 -4.03
CA ILE A 49 6.09 0.24 -2.94
C ILE A 49 5.75 -0.44 -1.60
N PRO A 50 6.74 -0.89 -0.81
CA PRO A 50 6.47 -1.53 0.47
C PRO A 50 5.74 -0.61 1.44
N ASN A 51 4.57 -1.05 1.90
CA ASN A 51 3.69 -0.33 2.81
C ASN A 51 3.35 -1.17 4.07
N GLY A 52 3.81 -2.42 4.12
CA GLY A 52 3.57 -3.36 5.22
C GLY A 52 2.13 -3.86 5.33
N ALA A 53 1.31 -3.58 4.32
CA ALA A 53 -0.04 -4.10 4.19
C ALA A 53 -0.10 -5.33 3.29
N VAL A 54 -1.25 -5.99 3.30
CA VAL A 54 -1.65 -6.95 2.28
C VAL A 54 -2.56 -6.23 1.29
N ASP A 55 -2.34 -6.43 -0.01
CA ASP A 55 -3.20 -5.91 -1.07
C ASP A 55 -3.99 -7.09 -1.70
N LEU A 56 -5.30 -6.93 -1.84
CA LEU A 56 -6.11 -7.75 -2.76
C LEU A 56 -6.17 -7.03 -4.09
N VAL A 57 -5.65 -7.65 -5.15
CA VAL A 57 -5.51 -7.02 -6.47
C VAL A 57 -6.16 -7.89 -7.54
N CYS A 58 -6.73 -7.28 -8.56
CA CYS A 58 -7.26 -8.00 -9.70
C CYS A 58 -7.01 -7.19 -10.97
N ARG A 59 -6.37 -7.82 -11.95
CA ARG A 59 -6.32 -7.31 -13.31
C ARG A 59 -7.64 -7.68 -14.00
N VAL A 60 -8.28 -6.71 -14.65
CA VAL A 60 -9.55 -6.97 -15.37
C VAL A 60 -9.31 -8.08 -16.40
N GLY A 61 -10.12 -9.15 -16.31
CA GLY A 61 -9.98 -10.35 -17.15
C GLY A 61 -8.96 -11.38 -16.65
N SER A 62 -8.53 -11.31 -15.39
CA SER A 62 -7.61 -12.28 -14.78
C SER A 62 -8.08 -12.70 -13.38
N ALA A 63 -7.52 -13.80 -12.86
CA ALA A 63 -7.78 -14.23 -11.49
C ALA A 63 -7.30 -13.16 -10.47
N PRO A 64 -8.05 -12.92 -9.38
CA PRO A 64 -7.59 -12.04 -8.30
C PRO A 64 -6.38 -12.65 -7.58
N GLN A 65 -5.52 -11.79 -7.04
CA GLN A 65 -4.32 -12.18 -6.30
C GLN A 65 -4.25 -11.47 -4.95
N VAL A 66 -3.68 -12.16 -3.97
CA VAL A 66 -3.29 -11.60 -2.68
C VAL A 66 -1.80 -11.34 -2.71
N VAL A 67 -1.43 -10.07 -2.60
CA VAL A 67 -0.03 -9.65 -2.46
C VAL A 67 0.22 -9.39 -0.99
N GLY A 68 1.00 -10.25 -0.35
CA GLY A 68 1.36 -10.05 1.05
C GLY A 68 2.36 -8.92 1.25
N PRO A 69 2.72 -8.61 2.51
CA PRO A 69 3.68 -7.57 2.81
C PRO A 69 5.04 -7.90 2.19
N LEU A 70 5.46 -7.11 1.21
CA LEU A 70 6.71 -7.31 0.48
C LEU A 70 7.90 -6.77 1.27
N THR A 71 8.93 -7.61 1.46
CA THR A 71 10.22 -7.23 2.07
C THR A 71 11.30 -6.93 1.05
N ASP A 72 11.08 -7.37 -0.19
CA ASP A 72 11.99 -7.24 -1.31
C ASP A 72 11.30 -6.50 -2.46
N PRO A 73 12.07 -5.81 -3.33
CA PRO A 73 11.50 -5.08 -4.45
C PRO A 73 10.77 -6.02 -5.41
N LEU A 74 9.54 -5.65 -5.78
CA LEU A 74 8.78 -6.33 -6.82
C LEU A 74 8.46 -5.32 -7.93
N VAL A 75 8.91 -5.64 -9.15
CA VAL A 75 8.59 -4.90 -10.36
C VAL A 75 7.87 -5.86 -11.31
N GLU A 76 6.69 -5.46 -11.75
CA GLU A 76 5.92 -6.16 -12.78
C GLU A 76 5.75 -5.24 -13.99
N THR A 77 5.72 -5.80 -15.20
CA THR A 77 5.43 -5.01 -16.40
C THR A 77 3.93 -5.09 -16.70
N LEU A 78 3.26 -3.95 -16.66
CA LEU A 78 1.87 -3.81 -17.09
C LEU A 78 1.83 -3.46 -18.57
N GLN A 79 1.11 -4.26 -19.35
CA GLN A 79 1.01 -4.08 -20.79
C GLN A 79 0.01 -2.97 -21.14
N PRO A 80 0.12 -2.37 -22.33
CA PRO A 80 -0.86 -1.37 -22.81
C PRO A 80 -2.30 -1.90 -22.76
N GLY A 81 -3.24 -1.04 -22.41
CA GLY A 81 -4.66 -1.40 -22.20
C GLY A 81 -4.96 -2.14 -20.89
N THR A 82 -3.97 -2.41 -20.04
CA THR A 82 -4.19 -3.08 -18.75
C THR A 82 -4.92 -2.15 -17.77
N THR A 83 -5.95 -2.69 -17.10
CA THR A 83 -6.56 -2.08 -15.91
C THR A 83 -6.40 -3.01 -14.72
N VAL A 84 -5.87 -2.50 -13.61
CA VAL A 84 -5.74 -3.20 -12.34
C VAL A 84 -6.52 -2.44 -11.28
N VAL A 85 -7.36 -3.15 -10.53
CA VAL A 85 -8.06 -2.63 -9.36
C VAL A 85 -7.52 -3.29 -8.11
N GLY A 86 -7.50 -2.57 -6.99
CA GLY A 86 -7.01 -3.12 -5.74
C GLY A 86 -7.63 -2.52 -4.49
N VAL A 87 -7.63 -3.33 -3.44
CA VAL A 87 -7.98 -2.93 -2.06
C VAL A 87 -6.76 -3.17 -1.19
N ARG A 88 -6.25 -2.10 -0.58
CA ARG A 88 -5.14 -2.17 0.38
C ARG A 88 -5.69 -2.33 1.78
N LEU A 89 -5.36 -3.44 2.42
CA LEU A 89 -5.80 -3.68 3.79
C LEU A 89 -5.08 -2.77 4.79
N VAL A 90 -5.67 -2.55 5.95
CA VAL A 90 -4.93 -2.01 7.10
C VAL A 90 -3.96 -3.11 7.57
N PRO A 91 -2.69 -2.80 7.89
CA PRO A 91 -1.77 -3.79 8.46
C PRO A 91 -2.39 -4.47 9.68
N GLY A 92 -2.48 -5.81 9.66
CA GLY A 92 -3.15 -6.58 10.71
C GLY A 92 -4.56 -7.08 10.37
N ALA A 93 -5.19 -6.58 9.29
CA ALA A 93 -6.57 -6.95 8.94
C ALA A 93 -6.69 -8.29 8.20
N PHE A 94 -5.64 -8.76 7.51
CA PHE A 94 -5.69 -9.96 6.67
C PHE A 94 -6.24 -11.22 7.35
N PRO A 95 -5.85 -11.57 8.60
CA PRO A 95 -6.39 -12.77 9.26
C PRO A 95 -7.91 -12.72 9.45
N ALA A 96 -8.50 -11.53 9.58
CA ALA A 96 -9.94 -11.37 9.69
C ALA A 96 -10.67 -11.72 8.39
N LEU A 97 -10.00 -11.68 7.23
CA LEU A 97 -10.59 -12.04 5.93
C LEU A 97 -10.29 -13.49 5.55
N ALA A 98 -9.05 -13.92 5.79
CA ALA A 98 -8.53 -15.20 5.32
C ALA A 98 -8.68 -16.33 6.35
N GLY A 99 -8.88 -16.02 7.64
CA GLY A 99 -8.83 -17.03 8.71
C GLY A 99 -7.45 -17.67 8.89
N ARG A 100 -6.42 -17.10 8.24
CA ARG A 100 -5.04 -17.60 8.19
C ARG A 100 -4.08 -16.49 8.63
N PRO A 101 -2.92 -16.83 9.23
CA PRO A 101 -1.92 -15.84 9.59
C PRO A 101 -1.33 -15.15 8.35
N ALA A 102 -1.11 -13.84 8.44
CA ALA A 102 -0.49 -13.05 7.38
C ALA A 102 0.97 -13.48 7.09
N SER A 103 1.63 -14.20 8.01
CA SER A 103 2.95 -14.78 7.76
C SER A 103 2.95 -15.82 6.64
N GLU A 104 1.80 -16.41 6.29
CA GLU A 104 1.70 -17.37 5.18
C GLU A 104 1.73 -16.70 3.80
N VAL A 105 1.46 -15.39 3.73
CA VAL A 105 1.49 -14.62 2.47
C VAL A 105 2.63 -13.60 2.44
N ALA A 106 3.39 -13.44 3.54
CA ALA A 106 4.47 -12.46 3.62
C ALA A 106 5.55 -12.71 2.55
N GLY A 107 5.86 -11.67 1.77
CA GLY A 107 6.80 -11.77 0.64
C GLY A 107 6.29 -12.54 -0.58
N LEU A 108 5.00 -12.90 -0.63
CA LEU A 108 4.42 -13.71 -1.70
C LEU A 108 3.33 -12.97 -2.47
N VAL A 109 3.13 -13.41 -3.71
CA VAL A 109 1.93 -13.16 -4.51
C VAL A 109 1.23 -14.50 -4.64
N VAL A 110 0.03 -14.61 -4.08
CA VAL A 110 -0.74 -15.86 -3.98
C VAL A 110 -2.02 -15.71 -4.79
N ASP A 111 -2.46 -16.78 -5.44
CA ASP A 111 -3.77 -16.81 -6.09
C ASP A 111 -4.87 -16.69 -5.02
N ALA A 112 -5.83 -15.80 -5.23
CA ALA A 112 -6.93 -15.64 -4.30
C ALA A 112 -7.81 -16.91 -4.21
N GLU A 113 -7.83 -17.74 -5.26
CA GLU A 113 -8.53 -19.03 -5.26
C GLU A 113 -7.92 -20.04 -4.28
N ASP A 114 -6.61 -20.02 -4.06
CA ASP A 114 -5.95 -20.87 -3.05
C ASP A 114 -6.37 -20.50 -1.61
N LEU A 115 -6.89 -19.29 -1.41
CA LEU A 115 -7.34 -18.78 -0.12
C LEU A 115 -8.85 -18.87 0.07
N TRP A 116 -9.63 -18.59 -0.98
CA TRP A 116 -11.08 -18.41 -0.88
C TRP A 116 -11.89 -19.23 -1.91
N GLY A 117 -11.22 -20.07 -2.69
CA GLY A 117 -11.83 -20.99 -3.66
C GLY A 117 -12.83 -20.31 -4.59
N ARG A 118 -14.03 -20.90 -4.72
CA ARG A 118 -15.10 -20.42 -5.61
C ARG A 118 -15.48 -18.95 -5.41
N SER A 119 -15.33 -18.40 -4.19
CA SER A 119 -15.66 -17.00 -3.96
C SER A 119 -14.65 -16.02 -4.57
N ALA A 120 -13.37 -16.43 -4.71
CA ALA A 120 -12.36 -15.66 -5.44
C ALA A 120 -12.54 -15.80 -6.96
N ALA A 121 -12.89 -16.99 -7.46
CA ALA A 121 -13.24 -17.18 -8.87
C ALA A 121 -14.42 -16.29 -9.28
N ALA A 122 -15.50 -16.28 -8.48
CA ALA A 122 -16.65 -15.39 -8.70
C ALA A 122 -16.28 -13.90 -8.64
N LEU A 123 -15.32 -13.52 -7.79
CA LEU A 123 -14.79 -12.15 -7.77
C LEU A 123 -14.05 -11.82 -9.08
N GLY A 124 -13.22 -12.74 -9.60
CA GLY A 124 -12.54 -12.57 -10.88
C GLY A 124 -13.51 -12.38 -12.04
N GLU A 125 -14.57 -13.19 -12.11
CA GLU A 125 -15.65 -13.05 -13.10
C GLU A 125 -16.37 -11.70 -12.98
N ALA A 126 -16.73 -11.29 -11.75
CA ALA A 126 -17.40 -10.02 -11.51
C ALA A 126 -16.51 -8.81 -11.89
N VAL A 127 -15.20 -8.88 -11.63
CA VAL A 127 -14.25 -7.84 -12.06
C VAL A 127 -14.05 -7.86 -13.58
N GLY A 128 -14.00 -9.03 -14.20
CA GLY A 128 -13.82 -9.18 -15.65
C GLY A 128 -15.03 -8.73 -16.48
N THR A 129 -16.24 -8.78 -15.92
CA THR A 129 -17.49 -8.38 -16.59
C THR A 129 -17.99 -6.98 -16.20
N ALA A 130 -17.30 -6.30 -15.28
CA ALA A 130 -17.65 -4.95 -14.84
C ALA A 130 -17.59 -3.94 -16.01
N ALA A 131 -18.59 -3.06 -16.10
CA ALA A 131 -18.64 -2.04 -17.15
C ALA A 131 -17.68 -0.86 -16.90
N SER A 132 -17.14 -0.75 -15.68
CA SER A 132 -16.22 0.32 -15.30
C SER A 132 -15.26 -0.08 -14.16
N PRO A 133 -14.12 0.62 -14.00
CA PRO A 133 -13.23 0.42 -12.84
C PRO A 133 -13.92 0.62 -11.49
N ARG A 134 -14.93 1.51 -11.43
CA ARG A 134 -15.75 1.73 -10.23
C ARG A 134 -16.55 0.48 -9.86
N GLU A 135 -17.20 -0.14 -10.84
CA GLU A 135 -17.96 -1.37 -10.61
C GLU A 135 -17.06 -2.54 -10.19
N ALA A 136 -15.89 -2.68 -10.83
CA ALA A 136 -14.88 -3.64 -10.44
C ALA A 136 -14.42 -3.42 -8.98
N LEU A 137 -14.11 -2.19 -8.59
CA LEU A 137 -13.77 -1.85 -7.20
C LEU A 137 -14.92 -2.08 -6.21
N ALA A 138 -16.17 -1.88 -6.63
CA ALA A 138 -17.32 -2.19 -5.80
C ALA A 138 -17.42 -3.70 -5.54
N ALA A 139 -17.14 -4.55 -6.54
CA ALA A 139 -17.07 -6.00 -6.35
C ALA A 139 -15.95 -6.40 -5.39
N MET A 140 -14.75 -5.83 -5.54
CA MET A 140 -13.62 -6.07 -4.64
C MET A 140 -13.94 -5.69 -3.18
N GLN A 141 -14.58 -4.53 -2.98
CA GLN A 141 -14.98 -4.07 -1.65
C GLN A 141 -16.07 -4.93 -1.01
N ARG A 142 -17.08 -5.36 -1.79
CA ARG A 142 -18.10 -6.31 -1.29
C ARG A 142 -17.47 -7.63 -0.85
N HIS A 143 -16.56 -8.17 -1.67
CA HIS A 143 -15.85 -9.40 -1.31
C HIS A 143 -15.08 -9.23 0.00
N VAL A 144 -14.31 -8.15 0.17
CA VAL A 144 -13.60 -7.86 1.43
C VAL A 144 -14.56 -7.76 2.62
N HIS A 145 -15.71 -7.10 2.46
CA HIS A 145 -16.72 -6.98 3.50
C HIS A 145 -17.30 -8.34 3.92
N GLU A 146 -17.71 -9.15 2.95
CA GLU A 146 -18.27 -10.49 3.16
C GLU A 146 -17.26 -11.42 3.84
N ARG A 147 -15.99 -11.37 3.39
CA ARG A 147 -14.91 -12.16 4.00
C ARG A 147 -14.66 -11.77 5.45
N ALA A 148 -14.68 -10.48 5.77
CA ALA A 148 -14.50 -10.00 7.13
C ALA A 148 -15.66 -10.38 8.06
N GLY A 149 -16.91 -10.33 7.56
CA GLY A 149 -18.09 -10.75 8.32
C GLY A 149 -18.09 -12.24 8.69
N ALA A 150 -17.41 -13.08 7.90
CA ALA A 150 -17.27 -14.51 8.15
C ALA A 150 -16.04 -14.88 9.01
N GLY A 151 -15.13 -13.94 9.25
CA GLY A 151 -13.85 -14.21 9.90
C GLY A 151 -13.78 -13.84 11.37
N ARG A 152 -12.57 -13.90 11.91
CA ARG A 152 -12.30 -13.58 13.33
C ARG A 152 -12.03 -12.08 13.52
N PRO A 153 -12.37 -11.49 14.68
CA PRO A 153 -11.99 -10.13 15.00
C PRO A 153 -10.47 -9.91 14.92
N HIS A 154 -10.06 -8.69 14.60
CA HIS A 154 -8.65 -8.30 14.60
C HIS A 154 -8.05 -8.37 16.02
N ASP A 155 -6.75 -8.63 16.12
CA ASP A 155 -6.04 -8.60 17.41
C ASP A 155 -5.94 -7.13 17.90
N PRO A 156 -6.60 -6.76 19.00
CA PRO A 156 -6.64 -5.36 19.44
C PRO A 156 -5.26 -4.84 19.85
N LEU A 157 -4.37 -5.70 20.37
CA LEU A 157 -3.01 -5.29 20.72
C LEU A 157 -2.16 -5.01 19.48
N VAL A 158 -2.36 -5.78 18.41
CA VAL A 158 -1.70 -5.49 17.13
C VAL A 158 -2.27 -4.22 16.52
N HIS A 159 -3.60 -4.03 16.58
CA HIS A 159 -4.23 -2.81 16.08
C HIS A 159 -3.64 -1.56 16.75
N GLU A 160 -3.58 -1.53 18.08
CA GLU A 160 -2.97 -0.42 18.81
C GLU A 160 -1.47 -0.26 18.54
N ALA A 161 -0.73 -1.36 18.42
CA ALA A 161 0.69 -1.30 18.07
C ALA A 161 0.91 -0.72 16.67
N VAL A 162 0.11 -1.11 15.68
CA VAL A 162 0.17 -0.57 14.31
C VAL A 162 -0.15 0.93 14.33
N ARG A 163 -1.18 1.35 15.08
CA ARG A 163 -1.50 2.78 15.28
C ARG A 163 -0.34 3.54 15.90
N GLY A 164 0.34 2.94 16.88
CA GLY A 164 1.52 3.52 17.52
C GLY A 164 2.73 3.66 16.60
N LEU A 165 2.82 2.82 15.55
CA LEU A 165 3.89 2.85 14.54
C LEU A 165 3.63 3.79 13.37
N LEU A 166 2.46 4.41 13.30
CA LEU A 166 2.13 5.30 12.20
C LEU A 166 3.11 6.49 12.17
N PRO A 167 3.52 6.96 10.97
CA PRO A 167 4.68 7.84 10.84
C PRO A 167 4.58 9.20 11.55
N TRP A 168 3.37 9.58 11.94
CA TRP A 168 3.06 10.81 12.66
C TRP A 168 2.97 10.63 14.18
N ARG A 169 3.19 9.42 14.69
CA ARG A 169 3.33 9.15 16.12
C ARG A 169 4.80 9.15 16.49
N SER A 170 5.10 9.71 17.64
CA SER A 170 6.46 9.83 18.22
C SER A 170 6.92 8.55 18.94
N ALA A 171 6.07 7.54 19.06
CA ALA A 171 6.40 6.31 19.75
C ALA A 171 7.40 5.47 18.93
N GLY A 172 8.61 5.31 19.46
CA GLY A 172 9.59 4.38 18.91
C GLY A 172 9.14 2.93 19.09
N VAL A 173 9.59 2.04 18.20
CA VAL A 173 9.32 0.58 18.29
C VAL A 173 9.65 0.00 19.67
N THR A 174 10.67 0.54 20.34
CA THR A 174 11.19 0.05 21.63
C THR A 174 10.20 0.23 22.79
N SER A 175 9.26 1.17 22.71
CA SER A 175 8.29 1.40 23.81
C SER A 175 6.98 0.63 23.65
N LEU A 176 6.75 -0.03 22.50
CA LEU A 176 5.45 -0.65 22.20
C LEU A 176 5.08 -1.80 23.14
N SER A 177 6.04 -2.67 23.47
CA SER A 177 5.83 -3.80 24.39
C SER A 177 5.44 -3.31 25.78
N THR A 178 6.18 -2.32 26.30
CA THR A 178 5.92 -1.68 27.59
C THR A 178 4.57 -0.99 27.61
N SER A 179 4.23 -0.19 26.58
CA SER A 179 2.94 0.52 26.52
C SER A 179 1.73 -0.41 26.42
N LEU A 180 1.93 -1.61 25.86
CA LEU A 180 0.88 -2.62 25.68
C LEU A 180 0.85 -3.66 26.80
N GLY A 181 1.75 -3.59 27.78
CA GLY A 181 1.81 -4.53 28.90
C GLY A 181 2.14 -5.97 28.49
N ILE A 182 2.87 -6.17 27.39
CA ILE A 182 3.27 -7.50 26.90
C ILE A 182 4.77 -7.59 26.66
N SER A 183 5.33 -8.80 26.72
CA SER A 183 6.74 -9.03 26.38
C SER A 183 7.01 -8.79 24.88
N GLU A 184 8.27 -8.48 24.53
CA GLU A 184 8.68 -8.37 23.13
C GLU A 184 8.41 -9.64 22.33
N THR A 185 8.63 -10.82 22.92
CA THR A 185 8.38 -12.11 22.27
C THR A 185 6.90 -12.28 21.93
N GLN A 186 5.99 -11.92 22.85
CA GLN A 186 4.55 -11.93 22.58
C GLN A 186 4.17 -10.94 21.48
N LEU A 187 4.71 -9.72 21.52
CA LEU A 187 4.48 -8.70 20.50
C LEU A 187 4.93 -9.20 19.12
N ARG A 188 6.16 -9.72 19.01
CA ARG A 188 6.71 -10.26 17.75
C ARG A 188 5.87 -11.41 17.21
N ARG A 189 5.42 -12.34 18.06
CA ARG A 189 4.56 -13.46 17.66
C ARG A 189 3.22 -12.96 17.11
N ARG A 190 2.54 -12.08 17.83
CA ARG A 190 1.27 -11.48 17.40
C ARG A 190 1.42 -10.73 16.07
N PHE A 191 2.49 -9.97 15.91
CA PHE A 191 2.82 -9.26 14.66
C PHE A 191 3.05 -10.20 13.48
N ARG A 192 3.81 -11.29 13.67
CA ARG A 192 3.99 -12.29 12.61
C ARG A 192 2.65 -12.91 12.18
N THR A 193 1.77 -13.23 13.14
CA THR A 193 0.44 -13.77 12.83
C THR A 193 -0.45 -12.74 12.12
N ALA A 194 -0.51 -11.50 12.61
CA ALA A 194 -1.50 -10.54 12.15
C ALA A 194 -1.04 -9.70 10.95
N VAL A 195 0.21 -9.23 10.99
CA VAL A 195 0.81 -8.36 9.97
C VAL A 195 1.68 -9.15 9.00
N GLY A 196 2.22 -10.30 9.39
CA GLY A 196 3.18 -11.07 8.59
C GLY A 196 4.63 -10.60 8.78
N LEU A 197 4.84 -9.45 9.40
CA LEU A 197 6.13 -8.80 9.61
C LEU A 197 6.44 -8.60 11.09
N ALA A 198 7.72 -8.45 11.45
CA ALA A 198 8.10 -7.96 12.77
C ALA A 198 7.76 -6.45 12.93
N PRO A 199 7.52 -5.94 14.15
CA PRO A 199 7.20 -4.52 14.38
C PRO A 199 8.23 -3.55 13.77
N LYS A 200 9.53 -3.88 13.89
CA LYS A 200 10.61 -3.06 13.34
C LYS A 200 10.59 -3.01 11.81
N ALA A 201 10.18 -4.08 11.14
CA ALA A 201 10.08 -4.12 9.68
C ALA A 201 8.94 -3.21 9.20
N LEU A 202 7.77 -3.30 9.84
CA LEU A 202 6.65 -2.40 9.56
C LEU A 202 7.04 -0.93 9.79
N HIS A 203 7.67 -0.61 10.92
CA HIS A 203 8.13 0.75 11.21
C HIS A 203 9.06 1.30 10.12
N ARG A 204 10.00 0.49 9.62
CA ARG A 204 10.91 0.89 8.54
C ARG A 204 10.16 1.25 7.25
N MET A 205 9.16 0.45 6.89
CA MET A 205 8.31 0.71 5.72
C MET A 205 7.47 1.96 5.91
N LEU A 206 6.82 2.13 7.07
CA LEU A 206 6.02 3.32 7.37
C LEU A 206 6.87 4.59 7.38
N ARG A 207 8.09 4.54 7.92
CA ARG A 207 9.07 5.63 7.83
C ARG A 207 9.40 5.98 6.39
N PHE A 208 9.60 4.98 5.54
CA PHE A 208 9.83 5.19 4.11
C PHE A 208 8.59 5.78 3.40
N GLN A 209 7.38 5.33 3.73
CA GLN A 209 6.14 5.94 3.23
C GLN A 209 6.04 7.43 3.61
N ARG A 210 6.49 7.81 4.82
CA ARG A 210 6.57 9.23 5.20
C ARG A 210 7.59 10.02 4.40
N PHE A 211 8.75 9.44 4.13
CA PHE A 211 9.71 10.03 3.20
C PHE A 211 9.07 10.30 1.83
N LEU A 212 8.38 9.32 1.25
CA LEU A 212 7.74 9.44 -0.06
C LEU A 212 6.63 10.50 -0.06
N ALA A 213 5.75 10.52 0.93
CA ALA A 213 4.69 11.51 1.03
C ALA A 213 5.25 12.95 1.03
N LEU A 214 6.29 13.18 1.82
CA LEU A 214 6.93 14.50 1.95
C LEU A 214 7.72 14.87 0.70
N ALA A 215 8.42 13.92 0.08
CA ALA A 215 9.11 14.13 -1.19
C ALA A 215 8.11 14.48 -2.29
N GLN A 216 7.00 13.75 -2.40
CA GLN A 216 5.95 14.02 -3.40
C GLN A 216 5.32 15.39 -3.21
N LYS A 217 5.03 15.79 -1.97
CA LYS A 217 4.55 17.15 -1.66
C LYS A 217 5.55 18.21 -2.11
N ALA A 218 6.85 18.01 -1.85
CA ALA A 218 7.89 18.95 -2.25
C ALA A 218 8.01 19.04 -3.78
N ILE A 219 7.93 17.91 -4.49
CA ILE A 219 7.93 17.82 -5.95
C ILE A 219 6.74 18.58 -6.55
N GLY A 220 5.53 18.37 -6.04
CA GLY A 220 4.33 19.09 -6.48
C GLY A 220 4.39 20.60 -6.23
N GLN A 221 5.31 21.06 -5.38
CA GLN A 221 5.59 22.47 -5.11
C GLN A 221 6.79 23.00 -5.90
N GLY A 222 7.31 22.25 -6.89
CA GLY A 222 8.49 22.62 -7.68
C GLY A 222 9.81 22.53 -6.91
N ARG A 223 9.81 21.87 -5.75
CA ARG A 223 10.95 21.77 -4.81
C ARG A 223 11.43 20.32 -4.69
N ALA A 224 11.72 19.70 -5.82
CA ALA A 224 12.21 18.32 -5.85
C ALA A 224 13.46 18.15 -4.94
N PRO A 225 13.44 17.22 -3.96
CA PRO A 225 14.57 17.07 -3.03
C PRO A 225 15.84 16.57 -3.75
N THR A 226 16.93 17.33 -3.64
CA THR A 226 18.26 17.00 -4.15
C THR A 226 19.36 17.41 -3.16
N GLY A 227 20.49 16.69 -3.15
CA GLY A 227 21.66 17.04 -2.33
C GLY A 227 21.29 17.29 -0.86
N ASP A 228 21.61 18.48 -0.37
CA ASP A 228 21.37 18.89 1.02
C ASP A 228 19.90 18.83 1.44
N SER A 229 18.98 19.18 0.54
CA SER A 229 17.54 19.08 0.84
C SER A 229 17.06 17.64 1.00
N LEU A 230 17.70 16.68 0.32
CA LEU A 230 17.45 15.25 0.51
C LEU A 230 18.03 14.76 1.84
N ALA A 231 19.21 15.24 2.24
CA ALA A 231 19.81 14.94 3.54
C ALA A 231 18.97 15.50 4.70
N ALA A 232 18.52 16.75 4.60
CA ALA A 232 17.61 17.36 5.57
C ALA A 232 16.28 16.60 5.68
N LEU A 233 15.71 16.17 4.55
CA LEU A 233 14.50 15.35 4.55
C LEU A 233 14.74 13.98 5.19
N ALA A 234 15.89 13.35 4.96
CA ALA A 234 16.27 12.08 5.59
C ALA A 234 16.28 12.21 7.12
N LEU A 235 16.92 13.25 7.66
CA LEU A 235 16.93 13.53 9.09
C LEU A 235 15.52 13.78 9.63
N ARG A 236 14.72 14.59 8.93
CA ARG A 236 13.34 14.93 9.35
C ARG A 236 12.45 13.71 9.52
N VAL A 237 12.61 12.70 8.66
CA VAL A 237 11.81 11.46 8.74
C VAL A 237 12.45 10.39 9.62
N GLY A 238 13.54 10.69 10.32
CA GLY A 238 14.16 9.79 11.29
C GLY A 238 15.15 8.78 10.69
N TYR A 239 15.79 9.10 9.57
CA TYR A 239 17.05 8.46 9.18
C TYR A 239 18.23 9.17 9.86
N ALA A 240 19.31 8.41 10.09
CA ALA A 240 20.52 8.96 10.72
C ALA A 240 21.25 9.94 9.79
N ASP A 241 21.20 9.68 8.48
CA ASP A 241 21.84 10.46 7.42
C ASP A 241 21.25 10.05 6.05
N GLN A 242 21.68 10.73 4.98
CA GLN A 242 21.28 10.43 3.61
C GLN A 242 21.72 9.02 3.14
N SER A 243 22.85 8.52 3.64
CA SER A 243 23.37 7.20 3.28
C SER A 243 22.51 6.08 3.86
N HIS A 244 21.96 6.26 5.07
CA HIS A 244 20.98 5.37 5.68
C HIS A 244 19.68 5.38 4.88
N LEU A 245 19.15 6.55 4.51
CA LEU A 245 18.00 6.64 3.60
C LEU A 245 18.28 5.91 2.28
N THR A 246 19.46 6.10 1.70
CA THR A 246 19.83 5.48 0.42
C THR A 246 19.86 3.95 0.52
N ARG A 247 20.51 3.39 1.55
CA ARG A 247 20.52 1.94 1.79
C ARG A 247 19.11 1.39 2.02
N GLU A 248 18.25 2.15 2.68
CA GLU A 248 16.86 1.75 2.91
C GLU A 248 16.05 1.76 1.60
N CYS A 249 16.16 2.83 0.82
CA CYS A 249 15.48 2.97 -0.46
C CYS A 249 15.88 1.86 -1.43
N VAL A 250 17.18 1.56 -1.56
CA VAL A 250 17.66 0.47 -2.41
C VAL A 250 17.09 -0.87 -1.95
N ARG A 251 17.05 -1.12 -0.63
CA ARG A 251 16.49 -2.37 -0.11
C ARG A 251 14.99 -2.51 -0.39
N LEU A 252 14.23 -1.44 -0.23
CA LEU A 252 12.76 -1.47 -0.37
C LEU A 252 12.29 -1.36 -1.81
N THR A 253 13.05 -0.67 -2.66
CA THR A 253 12.61 -0.33 -4.02
C THR A 253 13.55 -0.85 -5.11
N GLY A 254 14.76 -1.29 -4.77
CA GLY A 254 15.77 -1.73 -5.73
C GLY A 254 16.60 -0.60 -6.35
N VAL A 255 16.26 0.67 -6.09
CA VAL A 255 16.94 1.84 -6.67
C VAL A 255 17.24 2.91 -5.62
N SER A 256 18.15 3.82 -5.96
CA SER A 256 18.49 4.95 -5.07
C SER A 256 17.34 5.96 -4.99
N PRO A 257 17.25 6.79 -3.93
CA PRO A 257 16.20 7.80 -3.81
C PRO A 257 16.14 8.75 -5.01
N ARG A 258 17.30 9.12 -5.58
CA ARG A 258 17.36 10.00 -6.75
C ARG A 258 16.73 9.36 -7.99
N VAL A 259 17.06 8.09 -8.25
CA VAL A 259 16.49 7.34 -9.38
C VAL A 259 15.00 7.14 -9.18
N PHE A 260 14.60 6.71 -7.97
CA PHE A 260 13.21 6.51 -7.61
C PHE A 260 12.37 7.77 -7.83
N LEU A 261 12.78 8.92 -7.27
CA LEU A 261 12.03 10.17 -7.39
C LEU A 261 11.99 10.69 -8.83
N ALA A 262 13.02 10.45 -9.64
CA ALA A 262 13.02 10.80 -11.06
C ALA A 262 12.08 9.90 -11.89
N GLU A 263 11.98 8.61 -11.57
CA GLU A 263 10.96 7.70 -12.12
C GLU A 263 9.57 8.16 -11.74
N THR A 264 9.34 8.46 -10.47
CA THR A 264 8.06 8.98 -9.95
C THR A 264 7.70 10.30 -10.61
N GLN A 265 8.62 11.25 -10.83
CA GLN A 265 8.31 12.51 -11.51
C GLN A 265 7.87 12.34 -12.96
N ARG A 266 8.58 11.49 -13.71
CA ARG A 266 8.23 11.19 -15.11
C ARG A 266 6.87 10.50 -15.23
N THR A 267 6.55 9.68 -14.23
CA THR A 267 5.35 8.83 -14.22
C THR A 267 4.14 9.51 -13.57
N CYS A 268 4.33 10.34 -12.55
CA CYS A 268 3.25 10.97 -11.79
C CYS A 268 2.80 12.32 -12.35
N ALA A 269 3.54 12.89 -13.31
CA ALA A 269 3.15 14.13 -13.99
C ALA A 269 1.83 13.98 -14.80
N CYS A 270 1.38 12.76 -15.09
CA CYS A 270 0.23 12.47 -15.96
C CYS A 270 -1.04 11.97 -15.24
N GLY A 271 -1.34 12.48 -14.02
CA GLY A 271 -2.63 12.23 -13.36
C GLY A 271 -2.61 11.15 -12.27
N HIS A 272 -1.45 10.99 -11.61
CA HIS A 272 -1.34 10.13 -10.42
C HIS A 272 -1.86 10.83 -9.17
N ASP A 273 -2.76 10.15 -8.45
CA ASP A 273 -3.33 10.61 -7.20
C ASP A 273 -3.11 9.56 -6.10
N HIS A 274 -2.07 9.77 -5.29
CA HIS A 274 -1.76 8.97 -4.10
C HIS A 274 -2.35 9.56 -2.82
N SER A 275 -3.33 10.46 -2.91
CA SER A 275 -3.84 11.22 -1.77
C SER A 275 -4.36 10.31 -0.66
N ALA A 276 -4.97 9.17 -0.97
CA ALA A 276 -5.46 8.26 0.08
C ALA A 276 -4.33 7.71 0.97
N SER A 277 -3.19 7.32 0.38
CA SER A 277 -2.03 6.83 1.16
C SER A 277 -1.22 7.96 1.80
N PHE A 278 -1.11 9.13 1.17
CA PHE A 278 -0.22 10.22 1.63
C PHE A 278 -0.92 11.31 2.46
N MET A 279 -2.20 11.60 2.26
CA MET A 279 -2.90 12.65 3.00
C MET A 279 -2.95 12.42 4.51
N PRO A 280 -3.12 11.20 5.04
CA PRO A 280 -3.03 10.97 6.49
C PRO A 280 -1.66 11.39 7.05
N VAL A 281 -0.58 11.09 6.33
CA VAL A 281 0.79 11.50 6.69
C VAL A 281 0.94 13.02 6.61
N LEU A 282 0.48 13.63 5.51
CA LEU A 282 0.65 15.05 5.26
C LEU A 282 -0.17 15.96 6.18
N ARG A 283 -1.37 15.52 6.60
CA ARG A 283 -2.23 16.26 7.55
C ARG A 283 -1.65 16.29 8.96
N ALA A 284 -1.03 15.19 9.38
CA ALA A 284 -0.47 15.10 10.71
C ALA A 284 0.81 15.95 10.87
N GLU A 285 1.51 16.25 9.78
CA GLU A 285 2.66 17.18 9.75
C GLU A 285 2.25 18.66 9.89
N THR A 286 1.02 19.03 9.51
CA THR A 286 0.53 20.42 9.63
C THR A 286 -0.10 20.74 10.98
N ALA A 287 -0.29 19.72 11.84
CA ALA A 287 -0.89 19.84 13.16
C ALA A 287 0.14 19.92 14.30
N VAL A 288 1.44 19.93 13.96
CA VAL A 288 2.60 20.11 14.85
C VAL A 288 3.24 21.45 14.51
#